data_AF-A0A2A5G7P8-F1
#
_entry.id   AF-A0A2A5G7P8-F1
#
_cell.length_a   1.000
_cell.length_b   1.000
_cell.length_c   1.000
_cell.angle_alpha   90.00
_cell.angle_beta   90.00
_cell.angle_gamma   90.00
#
_symmetry.space_group_name_H-M   'P 1'
#
loop_
_entity.id
_entity.type
_entity.pdbx_description
1 polymer ?
#
loop_
_entity_poly.entity_id
_entity_poly.type
_entity_poly.pdbx_seq_one_letter_code
_entity_poly.pdbx_strand_id
1 'polypeptide(L)'
;MGISSLQLDTKQAKLYAKFLRKAPEITREETKQELTTILLFLEREIKEDTPVGVGGSAGLRGSISHDLRGTTQDTLRGRVFSPLAHAQAVEYGTKPHLPPFTALMDWVEAKLGITDPDEVIGVSIAIALKIKHHGTKGAHMFENNFSKHQQRVTRQLGGSIDRAVARWQAGER
;
A
#
# COMPACT_ATOMS: atom_id res chain seq x y z
N MET A 1 -11.82 7.24 -2.59
CA MET A 1 -11.34 6.00 -1.94
C MET A 1 -12.06 4.83 -2.57
N GLY A 2 -11.44 4.15 -3.53
CA GLY A 2 -11.99 2.90 -4.07
C GLY A 2 -11.75 1.78 -3.06
N ILE A 3 -12.82 1.10 -2.65
CA ILE A 3 -12.69 -0.14 -1.86
C ILE A 3 -12.46 -1.25 -2.86
N SER A 4 -11.22 -1.72 -3.00
CA SER A 4 -10.92 -2.93 -3.77
C SER A 4 -11.44 -4.13 -2.98
N SER A 5 -12.53 -4.75 -3.43
CA SER A 5 -13.11 -5.92 -2.79
C SER A 5 -12.37 -7.19 -3.22
N LEU A 6 -12.09 -8.07 -2.25
CA LEU A 6 -11.40 -9.33 -2.47
C LEU A 6 -12.45 -10.44 -2.62
N GLN A 7 -12.46 -11.14 -3.76
CA GLN A 7 -13.38 -12.25 -4.01
C GLN A 7 -12.81 -13.54 -3.43
N LEU A 8 -13.36 -13.99 -2.30
CA LEU A 8 -13.11 -15.33 -1.77
C LEU A 8 -14.03 -16.34 -2.47
N ASP A 9 -13.54 -17.55 -2.73
CA ASP A 9 -14.38 -18.65 -3.21
C ASP A 9 -15.53 -18.87 -2.22
N THR A 10 -16.76 -18.97 -2.73
CA THR A 10 -17.96 -19.31 -1.96
C THR A 10 -17.81 -20.54 -1.06
N LYS A 11 -17.03 -21.54 -1.45
CA LYS A 11 -16.73 -22.71 -0.59
C LYS A 11 -15.87 -22.31 0.60
N GLN A 12 -14.80 -21.54 0.36
CA GLN A 12 -13.94 -21.03 1.42
C GLN A 12 -14.68 -20.06 2.36
N ALA A 13 -15.54 -19.20 1.83
CA ALA A 13 -16.35 -18.29 2.65
C ALA A 13 -17.34 -19.04 3.56
N LYS A 14 -17.97 -20.12 3.06
CA LYS A 14 -18.84 -20.98 3.88
C LYS A 14 -18.06 -21.75 4.94
N LEU A 15 -16.89 -22.28 4.57
CA LEU A 15 -15.98 -22.96 5.49
C LEU A 15 -15.55 -22.00 6.60
N TYR A 16 -15.16 -20.79 6.22
CA TYR A 16 -14.80 -19.72 7.13
C TYR A 16 -15.90 -19.41 8.14
N ALA A 17 -17.13 -19.12 7.66
CA ALA A 17 -18.26 -18.81 8.52
C ALA A 17 -18.60 -19.97 9.48
N LYS A 18 -18.44 -21.21 9.04
CA LYS A 18 -18.62 -22.41 9.88
C LYS A 18 -17.55 -22.50 10.97
N PHE A 19 -16.28 -22.29 10.62
CA PHE A 19 -15.17 -22.44 11.55
C PHE A 19 -15.01 -21.27 12.50
N LEU A 20 -15.33 -20.06 12.05
CA LEU A 20 -15.45 -18.89 12.90
C LEU A 20 -16.36 -19.14 14.11
N ARG A 21 -17.47 -19.87 13.91
CA ARG A 21 -18.40 -20.22 14.99
C ARG A 21 -17.91 -21.36 15.89
N LYS A 22 -17.16 -22.31 15.34
CA LYS A 22 -16.73 -23.52 16.07
C LYS A 22 -15.43 -23.32 16.84
N ALA A 23 -14.49 -22.57 16.27
CA ALA A 23 -13.16 -22.32 16.81
C ALA A 23 -12.75 -20.87 16.53
N PRO A 24 -13.44 -19.87 17.14
CA PRO A 24 -13.21 -18.46 16.86
C PRO A 24 -11.77 -18.02 17.14
N GLU A 25 -11.17 -18.47 18.24
CA GLU A 25 -9.80 -18.07 18.59
C GLU A 25 -8.74 -18.66 17.65
N ILE A 26 -8.85 -19.94 17.28
CA ILE A 26 -7.92 -20.56 16.31
C ILE A 26 -8.04 -19.88 14.95
N THR A 27 -9.27 -19.67 14.48
CA THR A 27 -9.53 -18.97 13.22
C THR A 27 -8.93 -17.56 13.25
N ARG A 28 -9.02 -16.89 14.40
CA ARG A 28 -8.49 -15.55 14.60
C ARG A 28 -6.99 -15.49 14.62
N GLU A 29 -6.33 -16.39 15.34
CA GLU A 29 -4.88 -16.48 15.36
C GLU A 29 -4.29 -16.71 13.96
N GLU A 30 -4.83 -17.69 13.23
CA GLU A 30 -4.35 -18.02 11.88
C GLU A 30 -4.61 -16.87 10.89
N THR A 31 -5.79 -16.25 10.95
CA THR A 31 -6.10 -15.12 10.07
C THR A 31 -5.23 -13.91 10.40
N LYS A 32 -4.99 -13.63 11.68
CA LYS A 32 -4.13 -12.53 12.13
C LYS A 32 -2.69 -12.73 11.69
N GLN A 33 -2.16 -13.95 11.81
CA GLN A 33 -0.81 -14.28 11.35
C GLN A 33 -0.69 -14.09 9.84
N GLU A 34 -1.62 -14.64 9.05
CA GLU A 34 -1.57 -14.52 7.60
C GLU A 34 -1.75 -13.07 7.13
N LEU A 35 -2.67 -12.31 7.73
CA LEU A 35 -2.81 -10.88 7.42
C LEU A 35 -1.52 -10.12 7.71
N THR A 36 -0.82 -10.42 8.80
CA THR A 36 0.47 -9.80 9.10
C THR A 36 1.50 -10.12 8.02
N THR A 37 1.59 -11.38 7.58
CA THR A 37 2.48 -11.80 6.49
C THR A 37 2.15 -11.10 5.18
N ILE A 38 0.87 -11.00 4.83
CA ILE A 38 0.39 -10.28 3.63
C ILE A 38 0.77 -8.80 3.71
N LEU A 39 0.54 -8.15 4.85
CA LEU A 39 0.81 -6.73 5.03
C LEU A 39 2.31 -6.43 4.94
N LEU A 40 3.18 -7.24 5.55
CA LEU A 40 4.63 -7.12 5.42
C LEU A 40 5.10 -7.28 3.96
N PHE A 41 4.52 -8.24 3.25
CA PHE A 41 4.79 -8.45 1.83
C PHE A 41 4.36 -7.23 0.99
N LEU A 42 3.12 -6.78 1.13
CA LEU A 42 2.60 -5.62 0.38
C LEU A 42 3.36 -4.34 0.72
N GLU A 43 3.70 -4.11 1.99
CA GLU A 43 4.51 -2.96 2.39
C GLU A 43 5.84 -2.93 1.63
N ARG A 44 6.54 -4.08 1.56
CA ARG A 44 7.79 -4.20 0.81
C ARG A 44 7.59 -3.90 -0.67
N GLU A 45 6.62 -4.54 -1.32
CA GLU A 45 6.41 -4.36 -2.76
C GLU A 45 5.99 -2.92 -3.10
N ILE A 46 5.12 -2.31 -2.29
CA ILE A 46 4.71 -0.91 -2.49
C ILE A 46 5.92 0.01 -2.29
N LYS A 47 6.82 -0.26 -1.33
CA LYS A 47 8.07 0.50 -1.17
C LYS A 47 8.95 0.45 -2.41
N GLU A 48 9.06 -0.72 -3.06
CA GLU A 48 9.80 -0.87 -4.31
C GLU A 48 9.16 -0.09 -5.46
N ASP A 49 7.83 -0.17 -5.61
CA ASP A 49 7.09 0.55 -6.65
C ASP A 49 7.01 2.08 -6.40
N THR A 50 7.31 2.53 -5.17
CA THR A 50 7.20 3.93 -4.80
C THR A 50 8.31 4.77 -5.44
N PRO A 51 7.96 5.85 -6.17
CA PRO A 51 8.94 6.78 -6.71
C PRO A 51 9.85 7.34 -5.62
N VAL A 52 11.16 7.33 -5.87
CA VAL A 52 12.13 8.00 -5.01
C VAL A 52 12.02 9.51 -5.23
N GLY A 53 12.17 10.32 -4.20
CA GLY A 53 12.36 11.78 -4.28
C GLY A 53 13.61 12.22 -3.53
N VAL A 54 13.72 13.51 -3.22
CA VAL A 54 14.72 14.03 -2.29
C VAL A 54 14.55 13.31 -0.94
N GLY A 55 15.66 12.83 -0.35
CA GLY A 55 15.66 12.15 0.95
C GLY A 55 15.56 10.61 0.93
N GLY A 56 15.40 9.96 -0.22
CA GLY A 56 15.51 8.50 -0.34
C GLY A 56 14.64 7.72 0.67
N SER A 57 15.27 6.93 1.54
CA SER A 57 14.63 6.17 2.62
C SER A 57 14.03 7.02 3.74
N ALA A 58 14.33 8.32 3.82
CA ALA A 58 13.67 9.28 4.71
C ALA A 58 12.47 9.98 4.05
N GLY A 59 12.25 9.78 2.74
CA GLY A 59 11.14 10.36 1.99
C GLY A 59 9.88 9.48 1.98
N LEU A 60 9.06 9.65 0.94
CA LEU A 60 7.78 8.93 0.79
C LEU A 60 7.93 7.41 0.95
N ARG A 61 8.96 6.80 0.35
CA ARG A 61 9.23 5.36 0.46
C ARG A 61 9.39 4.91 1.92
N GLY A 62 10.15 5.66 2.72
CA GLY A 62 10.37 5.36 4.13
C GLY A 62 9.12 5.45 4.98
N SER A 63 8.19 6.33 4.59
CA SER A 63 6.96 6.57 5.34
C SER A 63 5.90 5.48 5.18
N ILE A 64 6.05 4.58 4.20
CA ILE A 64 5.08 3.52 3.96
C ILE A 64 5.16 2.51 5.11
N SER A 65 4.01 2.23 5.71
CA SER A 65 3.87 1.36 6.87
C SER A 65 2.56 0.59 6.77
N HIS A 66 2.46 -0.50 7.52
CA HIS A 66 1.20 -1.23 7.70
C HIS A 66 0.65 -1.11 9.12
N ASP A 67 -0.67 -1.24 9.25
CA ASP A 67 -1.32 -1.51 10.52
C ASP A 67 -2.34 -2.64 10.40
N LEU A 68 -2.54 -3.34 11.52
CA LEU A 68 -3.60 -4.32 11.69
C LEU A 68 -4.49 -3.85 12.84
N ARG A 69 -5.76 -3.56 12.53
CA ARG A 69 -6.76 -3.09 13.50
C ARG A 69 -7.88 -4.11 13.63
N GLY A 70 -8.60 -4.04 14.75
CA GLY A 70 -9.70 -4.94 15.07
C GLY A 70 -9.36 -5.84 16.25
N THR A 71 -10.30 -5.98 17.17
CA THR A 71 -10.17 -6.83 18.36
C THR A 71 -10.80 -8.19 18.12
N THR A 72 -11.89 -8.22 17.37
CA THR A 72 -12.63 -9.44 16.97
C THR A 72 -12.31 -9.83 15.53
N GLN A 73 -12.61 -11.07 15.19
CA GLN A 73 -12.31 -11.58 13.85
C GLN A 73 -13.09 -10.84 12.75
N ASP A 74 -14.36 -10.51 13.01
CA ASP A 74 -15.21 -9.77 12.07
C ASP A 74 -14.79 -8.30 11.90
N THR A 75 -13.97 -7.79 12.82
CA THR A 75 -13.46 -6.41 12.79
C THR A 75 -12.00 -6.33 12.35
N LEU A 76 -11.36 -7.47 12.10
CA LEU A 76 -9.94 -7.54 11.73
C LEU A 76 -9.73 -6.94 10.33
N ARG A 77 -8.95 -5.87 10.26
CA ARG A 77 -8.68 -5.11 9.02
C ARG A 77 -7.20 -4.76 8.96
N GLY A 78 -6.56 -5.19 7.87
CA GLY A 78 -5.19 -4.81 7.54
C GLY A 78 -5.16 -3.62 6.58
N ARG A 79 -4.22 -2.70 6.75
CA ARG A 79 -3.99 -1.58 5.82
C ARG A 79 -2.51 -1.34 5.63
N VAL A 80 -2.14 -0.95 4.41
CA VAL A 80 -0.83 -0.35 4.10
C VAL A 80 -1.08 1.10 3.71
N PHE A 81 -0.31 2.04 4.27
CA PHE A 81 -0.56 3.47 4.13
C PHE A 81 0.74 4.28 4.24
N SER A 82 0.67 5.55 3.87
CA SER A 82 1.68 6.56 4.21
C SER A 82 1.00 7.68 5.03
N PRO A 83 1.61 8.14 6.13
CA PRO A 83 1.08 9.27 6.91
C PRO A 83 1.39 10.64 6.28
N LEU A 84 2.19 10.70 5.21
CA LEU A 84 2.57 11.96 4.59
C LEU A 84 1.43 12.53 3.73
N ALA A 85 1.06 13.79 3.97
CA ALA A 85 -0.06 14.42 3.26
C ALA A 85 0.12 14.44 1.73
N HIS A 86 1.36 14.62 1.25
CA HIS A 86 1.65 14.65 -0.19
C HIS A 86 1.63 13.25 -0.85
N ALA A 87 1.54 12.15 -0.08
CA ALA A 87 1.45 10.80 -0.64
C ALA A 87 0.25 10.63 -1.57
N GLN A 88 -0.88 11.28 -1.25
CA GLN A 88 -2.08 11.25 -2.08
C GLN A 88 -1.86 11.92 -3.44
N ALA A 89 -1.12 13.04 -3.46
CA ALA A 89 -0.77 13.74 -4.68
C ALA A 89 0.20 12.93 -5.55
N VAL A 90 1.08 12.13 -4.95
CA VAL A 90 1.96 11.19 -5.68
C VAL A 90 1.16 9.99 -6.20
N GLU A 91 0.25 9.44 -5.40
CA GLU A 91 -0.57 8.29 -5.78
C GLU A 91 -1.47 8.61 -6.97
N TYR A 92 -2.25 9.69 -6.88
CA TYR A 92 -3.32 9.98 -7.84
C TYR A 92 -3.01 11.13 -8.79
N GLY A 93 -1.87 11.81 -8.59
CA GLY A 93 -1.56 13.03 -9.30
C GLY A 93 -2.28 14.25 -8.72
N THR A 94 -2.15 15.38 -9.42
CA THR A 94 -2.71 16.66 -9.01
C THR A 94 -3.40 17.34 -10.17
N LYS A 95 -4.39 18.19 -9.85
CA LYS A 95 -4.94 19.14 -10.81
C LYS A 95 -3.90 20.22 -11.14
N PRO A 96 -4.06 20.94 -12.26
CA PRO A 96 -3.18 22.05 -12.60
C PRO A 96 -3.08 23.08 -11.47
N HIS A 97 -1.86 23.39 -11.04
CA HIS A 97 -1.55 24.32 -9.94
C HIS A 97 -0.11 24.81 -10.05
N LEU A 98 0.25 25.88 -9.34
CA LEU A 98 1.65 26.32 -9.24
C LEU A 98 2.32 25.61 -8.05
N PRO A 99 3.33 24.75 -8.27
CA PRO A 99 4.02 24.08 -7.18
C PRO A 99 4.95 25.06 -6.43
N PRO A 100 5.33 24.77 -5.17
CA PRO A 100 6.36 25.53 -4.46
C PRO A 100 7.69 25.46 -5.22
N PHE A 101 8.23 26.63 -5.58
CA PHE A 101 9.38 26.71 -6.48
C PHE A 101 10.67 26.14 -5.87
N THR A 102 10.92 26.41 -4.58
CA THR A 102 12.11 25.90 -3.87
C THR A 102 12.14 24.38 -3.80
N ALA A 103 11.01 23.74 -3.46
CA ALA A 103 10.90 22.29 -3.43
C ALA A 103 11.11 21.64 -4.81
N LEU A 104 10.80 22.37 -5.88
CA LEU A 104 11.02 21.90 -7.25
C LEU A 104 12.50 21.98 -7.65
N MET A 105 13.21 23.03 -7.23
CA MET A 105 14.66 23.15 -7.42
C MET A 105 15.39 22.00 -6.72
N ASP A 106 15.08 21.75 -5.44
CA ASP A 106 15.66 20.63 -4.68
C ASP A 106 15.43 19.28 -5.38
N TRP A 107 14.22 19.11 -5.95
CA TRP A 107 13.88 17.91 -6.71
C TRP A 107 14.66 17.82 -8.03
N VAL A 108 14.81 18.92 -8.77
CA VAL A 108 15.57 18.98 -10.02
C VAL A 108 17.02 18.60 -9.79
N GLU A 109 17.66 19.18 -8.77
CA GLU A 109 19.03 18.85 -8.39
C GLU A 109 19.16 17.36 -8.06
N ALA A 110 18.29 16.85 -7.17
CA ALA A 110 18.36 15.47 -6.72
C ALA A 110 18.01 14.44 -7.81
N LYS A 111 17.15 14.79 -8.76
CA LYS A 111 16.65 13.85 -9.78
C LYS A 111 17.37 13.89 -11.10
N LEU A 112 17.76 15.08 -11.53
CA LEU A 112 18.42 15.27 -12.82
C LEU A 112 19.93 15.41 -12.64
N GLY A 113 20.42 15.56 -11.41
CA GLY A 113 21.86 15.71 -11.13
C GLY A 113 22.41 17.04 -11.65
N ILE A 114 21.54 18.02 -11.91
CA ILE A 114 21.91 19.36 -12.38
C ILE A 114 22.36 20.16 -11.17
N THR A 115 23.55 20.74 -11.24
CA THR A 115 24.14 21.54 -10.15
C THR A 115 24.39 22.99 -10.53
N ASP A 116 24.27 23.34 -11.81
CA ASP A 116 24.40 24.73 -12.26
C ASP A 116 23.15 25.53 -11.84
N PRO A 117 23.30 26.63 -11.06
CA PRO A 117 22.15 27.35 -10.51
C PRO A 117 21.18 27.90 -11.57
N ASP A 118 21.69 28.43 -12.67
CA ASP A 118 20.86 29.02 -13.73
C ASP A 118 20.08 27.92 -14.47
N GLU A 119 20.71 26.77 -14.71
CA GLU A 119 20.06 25.60 -15.29
C GLU A 119 18.98 25.02 -14.35
N VAL A 120 19.26 24.90 -13.04
CA VAL A 120 18.27 24.45 -12.04
C VAL A 120 17.04 25.35 -12.05
N ILE A 121 17.24 26.68 -12.07
CA ILE A 121 16.15 27.67 -12.13
C ILE A 121 15.37 27.50 -13.43
N GLY A 122 16.05 27.44 -14.57
CA GLY A 122 15.41 27.32 -15.89
C GLY A 122 14.55 26.06 -16.01
N VAL A 123 15.09 24.91 -15.61
CA VAL A 123 14.37 23.63 -15.62
C VAL A 123 13.21 23.64 -14.62
N SER A 124 13.40 24.22 -13.43
CA SER A 124 12.34 24.36 -12.43
C SER A 124 11.18 25.20 -12.95
N ILE A 125 11.45 26.31 -13.65
CA ILE A 125 10.40 27.13 -14.28
C ILE A 125 9.64 26.32 -15.33
N ALA A 126 10.35 25.60 -16.20
CA ALA A 126 9.72 24.79 -17.23
C ALA A 126 8.79 23.71 -16.65
N ILE A 127 9.23 23.01 -15.60
CA ILE A 127 8.42 22.00 -14.91
C ILE A 127 7.24 22.66 -14.18
N ALA A 128 7.46 23.78 -13.49
CA ALA A 128 6.40 24.51 -12.79
C ALA A 128 5.30 24.97 -13.77
N LEU A 129 5.67 25.47 -14.95
CA LEU A 129 4.72 25.83 -16.00
C LEU A 129 3.97 24.59 -16.51
N LYS A 130 4.65 23.47 -16.70
CA LYS A 130 3.97 22.22 -17.11
C LYS A 130 2.94 21.77 -16.09
N ILE A 131 3.27 21.78 -14.80
CA ILE A 131 2.36 21.43 -13.71
C ILE A 131 1.22 22.46 -13.62
N LYS A 132 1.50 23.75 -13.82
CA LYS A 132 0.48 24.82 -13.86
C LYS A 132 -0.58 24.59 -14.92
N HIS A 133 -0.22 24.06 -16.09
CA HIS A 133 -1.17 23.85 -17.19
C HIS A 133 -1.82 22.47 -17.19
N HIS A 134 -1.13 21.44 -16.68
CA HIS A 134 -1.59 20.05 -16.82
C HIS A 134 -1.72 19.27 -15.50
N GLY A 135 -1.17 19.79 -14.42
CA GLY A 135 -1.04 19.06 -13.16
C GLY A 135 0.03 17.97 -13.25
N THR A 136 -0.12 16.93 -12.42
CA THR A 136 0.77 15.77 -12.40
C THR A 136 -0.01 14.48 -12.62
N LYS A 137 0.64 13.50 -13.26
CA LYS A 137 0.11 12.13 -13.35
C LYS A 137 0.42 11.38 -12.04
N GLY A 138 -0.53 10.56 -11.59
CA GLY A 138 -0.34 9.68 -10.43
C GLY A 138 0.59 8.51 -10.74
N ALA A 139 1.34 8.07 -9.74
CA ALA A 139 2.15 6.86 -9.81
C ALA A 139 1.32 5.59 -9.59
N HIS A 140 0.17 5.71 -8.91
CA HIS A 140 -0.73 4.60 -8.55
C HIS A 140 0.02 3.44 -7.87
N MET A 141 0.97 3.75 -6.98
CA MET A 141 1.85 2.77 -6.33
C MET A 141 1.08 1.85 -5.38
N PHE A 142 0.01 2.31 -4.74
CA PHE A 142 -0.82 1.44 -3.90
C PHE A 142 -1.80 0.64 -4.75
N GLU A 143 -2.51 1.32 -5.65
CA GLU A 143 -3.57 0.72 -6.47
C GLU A 143 -3.03 -0.36 -7.41
N ASN A 144 -1.97 -0.06 -8.16
CA ASN A 144 -1.39 -1.00 -9.12
C ASN A 144 -0.74 -2.18 -8.39
N ASN A 145 -0.05 -1.93 -7.28
CA ASN A 145 0.60 -2.99 -6.52
C ASN A 145 -0.42 -3.98 -5.95
N PHE A 146 -1.49 -3.47 -5.33
CA PHE A 146 -2.55 -4.34 -4.83
C PHE A 146 -3.19 -5.15 -5.96
N SER A 147 -3.50 -4.51 -7.09
CA SER A 147 -4.08 -5.18 -8.27
C SER A 147 -3.16 -6.29 -8.80
N LYS A 148 -1.86 -6.02 -8.89
CA LYS A 148 -0.82 -6.99 -9.29
C LYS A 148 -0.75 -8.20 -8.36
N HIS A 149 -1.01 -8.02 -7.07
CA HIS A 149 -0.86 -9.07 -6.06
C HIS A 149 -2.18 -9.63 -5.49
N GLN A 150 -3.33 -9.17 -5.98
CA GLN A 150 -4.66 -9.54 -5.45
C GLN A 150 -4.89 -11.06 -5.39
N GLN A 151 -4.47 -11.80 -6.43
CA GLN A 151 -4.61 -13.25 -6.46
C GLN A 151 -3.76 -13.95 -5.38
N ARG A 152 -2.55 -13.45 -5.12
CA ARG A 152 -1.67 -13.96 -4.07
C ARG A 152 -2.28 -13.72 -2.70
N VAL A 153 -2.76 -12.50 -2.44
CA VAL A 153 -3.45 -12.14 -1.20
C VAL A 153 -4.64 -13.07 -0.96
N THR A 154 -5.47 -13.29 -1.99
CA THR A 154 -6.64 -14.17 -1.91
C THR A 154 -6.26 -15.61 -1.58
N ARG A 155 -5.24 -16.14 -2.24
CA ARG A 155 -4.75 -17.50 -1.99
C ARG A 155 -4.21 -17.66 -0.56
N GLN A 156 -3.45 -16.68 -0.09
CA GLN A 156 -2.87 -16.67 1.25
C GLN A 156 -3.96 -16.68 2.33
N LEU A 157 -4.96 -15.80 2.20
CA LEU A 157 -6.12 -15.79 3.09
C LEU A 157 -6.92 -17.09 3.04
N GLY A 158 -7.10 -17.70 1.88
CA GLY A 158 -7.71 -19.03 1.77
C GLY A 158 -6.94 -20.09 2.57
N GLY A 159 -5.60 -20.09 2.44
CA GLY A 159 -4.73 -21.02 3.13
C GLY A 159 -4.73 -20.88 4.66
N SER A 160 -4.98 -19.69 5.21
CA SER A 160 -5.10 -19.54 6.67
C SER A 160 -6.32 -20.24 7.24
N ILE A 161 -7.40 -20.34 6.46
CA ILE A 161 -8.59 -21.10 6.84
C ILE A 161 -8.26 -22.58 6.90
N ASP A 162 -7.58 -23.11 5.89
CA ASP A 162 -7.20 -24.52 5.83
C ASP A 162 -6.31 -24.90 7.02
N ARG A 163 -5.36 -24.02 7.42
CA ARG A 163 -4.55 -24.22 8.62
C ARG A 163 -5.36 -24.16 9.91
N ALA A 164 -6.31 -23.23 10.02
CA ALA A 164 -7.20 -23.16 11.17
C ALA A 164 -8.02 -24.45 11.34
N VAL A 165 -8.52 -25.01 10.23
CA VAL A 165 -9.23 -26.29 10.24
C VAL A 165 -8.31 -27.42 10.70
N ALA A 166 -7.10 -27.52 10.14
CA ALA A 166 -6.15 -28.57 10.49
C ALA A 166 -5.74 -28.50 11.97
N ARG A 167 -5.47 -27.29 12.49
CA ARG A 167 -5.08 -27.09 13.90
C ARG A 167 -6.23 -27.43 14.86
N TRP A 168 -7.47 -27.10 14.51
CA TRP A 168 -8.63 -27.49 15.31
C TRP A 168 -8.79 -29.02 15.37
N GLN A 169 -8.68 -29.70 14.21
CA GLN A 169 -8.78 -31.17 14.16
C GLN A 169 -7.66 -31.89 14.93
N ALA A 170 -6.47 -31.31 14.96
CA ALA A 170 -5.34 -31.87 15.71
C ALA A 170 -5.49 -31.73 17.24
N GLY A 171 -6.24 -30.71 17.71
CA GLY A 171 -6.52 -30.50 19.14
C GLY A 171 -7.74 -31.26 19.68
N GLU A 172 -8.54 -31.89 18.81
CA GLU A 172 -9.65 -32.78 19.19
C GLU A 172 -9.24 -34.26 19.30
N ARG A 173 -7.95 -34.58 19.13
CA ARG A 173 -7.36 -35.91 19.34
C ARG A 173 -6.59 -35.95 20.65
#